data_AF-A0A357KUU1-F1
#
_entry.id   AF-A0A357KUU1-F1
#
_cell.length_a   1.000
_cell.length_b   1.000
_cell.length_c   1.000
_cell.angle_alpha   90.00
_cell.angle_beta   90.00
_cell.angle_gamma   90.00
#
_symmetry.space_group_name_H-M   'P 1'
#
loop_
_entity.id
_entity.type
_entity.pdbx_description
1 polymer ?
#
loop_
_entity_poly.entity_id
_entity_poly.type
_entity_poly.pdbx_seq_one_letter_code
_entity_poly.pdbx_strand_id
1 'polypeptide(L)'
;MSSSAGGGSRVPSVRQRDPQQLLPRDDQHAVLAYIPAPQHGVLVEQRHLVHPRDRPLPVRRRRPDGRVDAELDRQVPAQRPAPEPRVQPLALRRRGRAGQPGDAQRRRGTEGEHAQAVRNDALHSCRPFVRVGAVHSLTMANPEVRTTLPNARRTPRFAGVATFCQYPPIERVPPEQSPVDWALYGAPFDSGVTYRPGARFGPRAVRNESQYVKPYHIEHGLQLSEVLSLADAGDSPIMPYDCEQNARVVADFARTIGDPGHTRLMMIGGDHSNGLANIRATFDRTGRPAGGLAVIHFDSHLDTTNVTFDEKYSHASPFIRSIEEGLIDPRRMLSVGIKGPLNTPKDLEYPRDHGITVVFREQLMREGTTTIDAFLRRIGDAPAYLSFDIDVVDPAFAPGTGTPSVGGLTSAEAFALLRRLATGGKDGQVRPPNVVGADVVEVLPDRDVQGITALLAGHMAFEILCLDGLRRRG
;
A
#
# COMPACT_ATOMS: atom_id res chain seq x y z
N MET A 1 -68.84 -36.33 34.46
CA MET A 1 -69.26 -37.73 34.71
C MET A 1 -68.46 -38.63 33.78
N SER A 2 -67.99 -39.79 34.29
CA SER A 2 -67.29 -40.93 33.65
C SER A 2 -65.94 -40.64 32.95
N SER A 3 -64.76 -41.06 33.47
CA SER A 3 -64.20 -42.45 33.61
C SER A 3 -63.94 -43.11 32.25
N SER A 4 -62.85 -43.83 31.93
CA SER A 4 -61.68 -44.35 32.65
C SER A 4 -60.88 -45.25 31.68
N ALA A 5 -59.54 -45.35 31.89
CA ALA A 5 -58.66 -46.54 31.75
C ALA A 5 -58.56 -47.26 30.38
N GLY A 6 -57.43 -47.86 29.95
CA GLY A 6 -56.15 -48.17 30.56
C GLY A 6 -55.50 -49.33 29.77
N GLY A 7 -54.18 -49.51 29.87
CA GLY A 7 -53.48 -50.71 29.36
C GLY A 7 -52.00 -50.49 29.04
N GLY A 8 -51.13 -50.86 29.98
CA GLY A 8 -49.67 -50.87 29.79
C GLY A 8 -49.07 -52.28 29.83
N SER A 9 -47.84 -52.42 29.33
CA SER A 9 -46.89 -53.52 29.56
C SER A 9 -45.52 -53.10 28.96
N ARG A 10 -44.59 -52.56 29.74
CA ARG A 10 -43.45 -53.19 30.47
C ARG A 10 -42.25 -53.64 29.62
N VAL A 11 -41.09 -53.15 30.08
CA VAL A 11 -39.70 -53.17 29.56
C VAL A 11 -38.93 -54.42 30.04
N PRO A 12 -37.72 -54.74 29.52
CA PRO A 12 -36.46 -54.40 30.23
C PRO A 12 -35.30 -53.97 29.28
N SER A 13 -34.65 -52.81 29.43
CA SER A 13 -33.44 -52.48 30.21
C SER A 13 -32.15 -53.25 29.87
N VAL A 14 -31.15 -52.55 29.30
CA VAL A 14 -29.71 -52.77 29.56
C VAL A 14 -28.97 -51.42 29.51
N ARG A 15 -28.41 -51.02 30.67
CA ARG A 15 -27.30 -50.04 30.86
C ARG A 15 -25.98 -50.76 30.52
N GLN A 16 -24.81 -50.21 30.20
CA GLN A 16 -24.06 -49.06 30.74
C GLN A 16 -22.65 -49.15 30.09
N ARG A 17 -21.93 -48.03 29.88
CA ARG A 17 -20.61 -47.70 30.45
C ARG A 17 -19.83 -46.67 29.61
N ASP A 18 -19.53 -45.58 30.29
CA ASP A 18 -18.44 -44.63 30.08
C ASP A 18 -17.10 -45.28 30.46
N PRO A 19 -15.96 -44.86 29.88
CA PRO A 19 -14.87 -44.47 30.79
C PRO A 19 -14.06 -43.27 30.30
N GLN A 20 -13.96 -42.25 31.17
CA GLN A 20 -12.80 -41.36 31.21
C GLN A 20 -11.69 -41.93 32.13
N GLN A 21 -10.47 -41.51 31.79
CA GLN A 21 -9.24 -41.41 32.60
C GLN A 21 -8.29 -42.62 32.65
N LEU A 22 -7.11 -42.43 32.04
CA LEU A 22 -5.80 -42.45 32.72
C LEU A 22 -4.74 -41.78 31.80
N LEU A 23 -4.08 -40.73 32.31
CA LEU A 23 -2.88 -40.08 31.76
C LEU A 23 -1.63 -40.95 32.06
N PRO A 24 -0.46 -40.69 31.43
CA PRO A 24 0.47 -39.68 31.97
C PRO A 24 1.10 -38.74 30.92
N ARG A 25 1.66 -37.64 31.45
CA ARG A 25 2.43 -36.58 30.78
C ARG A 25 3.93 -36.92 30.66
N ASP A 26 4.58 -36.12 29.81
CA ASP A 26 6.01 -35.74 29.72
C ASP A 26 6.97 -36.76 29.09
N ASP A 27 7.58 -36.45 27.94
CA ASP A 27 8.80 -35.64 27.84
C ASP A 27 9.37 -35.58 26.39
N GLN A 28 9.79 -34.37 25.99
CA GLN A 28 11.04 -34.02 25.29
C GLN A 28 11.43 -34.55 23.87
N HIS A 29 11.79 -33.56 23.05
CA HIS A 29 12.83 -33.55 21.99
C HIS A 29 12.77 -34.58 20.85
N ALA A 30 12.36 -34.13 19.65
CA ALA A 30 12.94 -34.61 18.40
C ALA A 30 12.83 -33.56 17.27
N VAL A 31 13.95 -32.92 16.98
CA VAL A 31 14.23 -32.26 15.71
C VAL A 31 14.30 -33.35 14.63
N LEU A 32 13.44 -33.29 13.62
CA LEU A 32 13.57 -34.14 12.42
C LEU A 32 13.67 -33.24 11.19
N ALA A 33 14.92 -33.03 10.78
CA ALA A 33 15.29 -32.51 9.48
C ALA A 33 14.79 -33.47 8.39
N TYR A 34 14.05 -32.94 7.42
CA TYR A 34 13.71 -33.67 6.21
C TYR A 34 14.50 -33.08 5.04
N ILE A 35 15.52 -33.82 4.61
CA ILE A 35 16.21 -33.64 3.33
C ILE A 35 15.92 -34.90 2.50
N PRO A 36 15.51 -34.74 1.25
CA PRO A 36 16.01 -35.62 0.21
C PRO A 36 16.68 -34.84 -0.92
N ALA A 37 17.89 -35.30 -1.25
CA ALA A 37 18.70 -34.88 -2.39
C ALA A 37 18.12 -35.42 -3.72
N PRO A 38 18.59 -34.93 -4.88
CA PRO A 38 17.87 -34.95 -6.15
C PRO A 38 18.22 -36.15 -7.02
N GLN A 39 17.31 -36.54 -7.92
CA GLN A 39 17.56 -36.98 -9.30
C GLN A 39 16.27 -37.51 -9.93
N HIS A 40 15.86 -36.94 -11.06
CA HIS A 40 15.61 -37.65 -12.32
C HIS A 40 15.11 -36.65 -13.38
N GLY A 41 15.81 -36.62 -14.52
CA GLY A 41 15.58 -35.69 -15.60
C GLY A 41 14.27 -35.92 -16.33
N VAL A 42 13.64 -34.82 -16.72
CA VAL A 42 12.54 -34.80 -17.67
C VAL A 42 13.04 -34.13 -18.95
N LEU A 43 12.99 -34.88 -20.05
CA LEU A 43 13.18 -34.39 -21.40
C LEU A 43 12.18 -33.27 -21.70
N VAL A 44 12.69 -32.09 -22.06
CA VAL A 44 11.87 -31.03 -22.67
C VAL A 44 11.92 -31.24 -24.18
N GLU A 45 10.82 -31.73 -24.76
CA GLU A 45 10.57 -31.64 -26.19
C GLU A 45 10.47 -30.16 -26.59
N GLN A 46 11.41 -29.71 -27.43
CA GLN A 46 11.33 -28.40 -28.08
C GLN A 46 10.21 -28.42 -29.13
N ARG A 47 9.02 -27.93 -28.79
CA ARG A 47 8.03 -27.56 -29.80
C ARG A 47 8.40 -26.23 -30.43
N HIS A 48 8.64 -26.26 -31.74
CA HIS A 48 8.90 -25.09 -32.56
C HIS A 48 7.74 -24.08 -32.49
N LEU A 49 8.06 -22.83 -32.16
CA LEU A 49 7.16 -21.67 -32.29
C LEU A 49 6.98 -21.35 -33.78
N VAL A 50 5.76 -21.55 -34.29
CA VAL A 50 5.36 -21.10 -35.63
C VAL A 50 5.13 -19.59 -35.59
N HIS A 51 5.81 -18.88 -36.50
CA HIS A 51 5.77 -17.43 -36.66
C HIS A 51 4.36 -16.93 -37.08
N PRO A 52 3.87 -15.77 -36.59
CA PRO A 52 2.52 -15.30 -36.87
C PRO A 52 2.43 -14.63 -38.26
N ARG A 53 2.53 -15.41 -39.34
CA ARG A 53 2.13 -14.97 -40.70
C ARG A 53 1.38 -16.01 -41.54
N ASP A 54 1.21 -17.25 -41.07
CA ASP A 54 0.52 -18.30 -41.82
C ASP A 54 -0.73 -18.83 -41.10
N ARG A 55 -1.77 -18.00 -40.97
CA ARG A 55 -3.14 -18.50 -40.72
C ARG A 55 -3.95 -18.47 -42.02
N PRO A 56 -4.55 -19.58 -42.47
CA PRO A 56 -5.49 -19.53 -43.57
C PRO A 56 -6.77 -18.78 -43.14
N LEU A 57 -7.24 -17.90 -44.00
CA LEU A 57 -8.49 -17.13 -43.83
C LEU A 57 -9.71 -18.06 -43.69
N PRO A 58 -10.73 -17.71 -42.90
CA PRO A 58 -11.91 -18.56 -42.74
C PRO A 58 -12.72 -18.63 -44.03
N VAL A 59 -12.99 -19.86 -44.47
CA VAL A 59 -13.91 -20.19 -45.56
C VAL A 59 -15.33 -19.72 -45.17
N ARG A 60 -15.91 -18.83 -45.97
CA ARG A 60 -17.29 -18.38 -45.83
C ARG A 60 -18.25 -19.54 -46.11
N ARG A 61 -19.06 -19.95 -45.13
CA ARG A 61 -20.23 -20.82 -45.35
C ARG A 61 -21.35 -20.01 -45.98
N ARG A 62 -21.87 -20.45 -47.13
CA ARG A 62 -23.11 -19.93 -47.76
C ARG A 62 -24.34 -20.35 -46.93
N ARG A 63 -25.29 -19.43 -46.73
CA ARG A 63 -26.66 -19.77 -46.30
C ARG A 63 -27.55 -20.07 -47.52
N PRO A 64 -28.63 -20.85 -47.38
CA PRO A 64 -29.35 -21.48 -48.49
C PRO A 64 -30.46 -20.64 -49.13
N ASP A 65 -30.49 -19.32 -48.96
CA ASP A 65 -31.69 -18.51 -49.28
C ASP A 65 -31.46 -17.25 -50.13
N GLY A 66 -30.27 -17.07 -50.73
CA GLY A 66 -30.12 -16.32 -51.98
C GLY A 66 -30.59 -14.85 -52.01
N ARG A 67 -30.54 -14.11 -50.89
CA ARG A 67 -30.82 -12.66 -50.88
C ARG A 67 -29.63 -11.84 -50.41
N VAL A 68 -29.42 -10.71 -51.09
CA VAL A 68 -28.37 -9.71 -50.85
C VAL A 68 -29.07 -8.42 -50.43
N ASP A 69 -28.70 -7.86 -49.27
CA ASP A 69 -29.17 -6.54 -48.87
C ASP A 69 -28.22 -5.45 -49.40
N ALA A 70 -28.83 -4.41 -49.97
CA ALA A 70 -28.19 -3.23 -50.52
C ALA A 70 -28.11 -2.10 -49.49
N GLU A 71 -27.05 -1.29 -49.65
CA GLU A 71 -26.88 0.10 -49.20
C GLU A 71 -26.73 0.43 -47.71
N LEU A 72 -25.48 0.80 -47.35
CA LEU A 72 -25.18 2.13 -46.82
C LEU A 72 -23.68 2.42 -47.05
N ASP A 73 -23.42 3.13 -48.14
CA ASP A 73 -22.11 3.63 -48.55
C ASP A 73 -21.81 4.93 -47.79
N ARG A 74 -20.83 4.91 -46.89
CA ARG A 74 -20.16 6.12 -46.38
C ARG A 74 -18.67 5.96 -46.59
N GLN A 75 -18.17 6.75 -47.54
CA GLN A 75 -16.79 6.87 -47.95
C GLN A 75 -15.84 7.09 -46.76
N VAL A 76 -14.83 6.22 -46.64
CA VAL A 76 -13.63 6.45 -45.82
C VAL A 76 -12.47 6.69 -46.80
N PRO A 77 -11.76 7.83 -46.75
CA PRO A 77 -10.62 8.04 -47.62
C PRO A 77 -9.42 7.18 -47.19
N ALA A 78 -8.75 6.58 -48.17
CA ALA A 78 -7.58 5.73 -47.99
C ALA A 78 -6.43 6.47 -47.29
N GLN A 79 -5.98 5.95 -46.14
CA GLN A 79 -4.75 6.39 -45.49
C GLN A 79 -3.55 5.90 -46.32
N ARG A 80 -2.70 6.84 -46.76
CA ARG A 80 -1.38 6.54 -47.30
C ARG A 80 -0.46 6.02 -46.18
N PRO A 81 0.44 5.06 -46.45
CA PRO A 81 1.40 4.60 -45.46
C PRO A 81 2.40 5.73 -45.11
N ALA A 82 2.68 5.89 -43.81
CA ALA A 82 3.69 6.84 -43.31
C ALA A 82 5.11 6.39 -43.71
N PRO A 83 6.04 7.32 -44.02
CA PRO A 83 7.42 6.96 -44.31
C PRO A 83 8.18 6.61 -43.03
N GLU A 84 9.05 5.60 -43.11
CA GLU A 84 9.95 5.15 -42.03
C GLU A 84 10.91 6.27 -41.57
N PRO A 85 11.28 6.32 -40.26
CA PRO A 85 12.20 7.33 -39.76
C PRO A 85 13.63 7.02 -40.21
N ARG A 86 14.20 7.92 -41.03
CA ARG A 86 15.64 7.95 -41.34
C ARG A 86 16.43 8.41 -40.11
N VAL A 87 17.30 7.54 -39.60
CA VAL A 87 18.33 7.89 -38.62
C VAL A 87 19.40 8.74 -39.32
N GLN A 88 19.61 9.98 -38.87
CA GLN A 88 20.78 10.79 -39.23
C GLN A 88 21.79 10.80 -38.07
N PRO A 89 23.11 10.72 -38.34
CA PRO A 89 24.12 10.73 -37.28
C PRO A 89 24.32 12.13 -36.71
N LEU A 90 24.29 12.25 -35.37
CA LEU A 90 24.52 13.48 -34.65
C LEU A 90 26.01 13.87 -34.71
N ALA A 91 26.32 14.97 -35.41
CA ALA A 91 27.64 15.59 -35.40
C ALA A 91 27.85 16.39 -34.10
N LEU A 92 28.93 16.09 -33.36
CA LEU A 92 29.41 16.88 -32.23
C LEU A 92 29.69 18.33 -32.66
N ARG A 93 28.91 19.29 -32.16
CA ARG A 93 29.30 20.71 -32.16
C ARG A 93 29.75 21.13 -30.77
N ARG A 94 31.07 21.35 -30.66
CA ARG A 94 31.75 22.03 -29.55
C ARG A 94 31.14 23.43 -29.37
N ARG A 95 30.64 23.73 -28.15
CA ARG A 95 30.28 25.09 -27.75
C ARG A 95 31.55 25.88 -27.44
N GLY A 96 31.75 26.97 -28.17
CA GLY A 96 32.76 27.98 -27.91
C GLY A 96 32.46 28.77 -26.62
N ARG A 97 33.52 29.14 -25.92
CA ARG A 97 33.52 29.99 -24.72
C ARG A 97 33.30 31.46 -25.10
N ALA A 98 32.57 32.15 -24.23
CA ALA A 98 32.49 33.61 -24.14
C ALA A 98 33.84 34.20 -23.67
N GLY A 99 34.15 35.42 -24.14
CA GLY A 99 35.34 36.17 -23.75
C GLY A 99 35.14 37.02 -22.49
N GLN A 100 36.24 37.33 -21.81
CA GLN A 100 36.77 38.69 -21.56
C GLN A 100 38.09 38.61 -20.75
N PRO A 101 38.92 39.69 -20.74
CA PRO A 101 40.38 39.59 -20.72
C PRO A 101 41.02 39.84 -19.34
N GLY A 102 42.26 39.37 -19.18
CA GLY A 102 43.10 39.67 -18.02
C GLY A 102 44.53 39.18 -18.20
N ASP A 103 45.39 40.12 -18.56
CA ASP A 103 46.83 40.26 -18.32
C ASP A 103 47.82 39.08 -18.29
N ALA A 104 48.85 39.31 -19.11
CA ALA A 104 50.28 39.26 -18.78
C ALA A 104 51.01 37.91 -18.63
N GLN A 105 52.07 37.81 -19.46
CA GLN A 105 53.40 37.25 -19.15
C GLN A 105 53.49 35.73 -18.93
N ARG A 106 54.57 35.02 -19.26
CA ARG A 106 55.73 35.15 -20.15
C ARG A 106 56.40 33.76 -20.07
N ARG A 107 57.13 33.36 -21.11
CA ARG A 107 58.24 32.35 -21.13
C ARG A 107 57.80 30.87 -21.08
N ARG A 108 58.01 30.09 -22.14
CA ARG A 108 59.26 29.52 -22.74
C ARG A 108 59.79 28.29 -21.99
N GLY A 109 60.00 27.22 -22.74
CA GLY A 109 60.95 26.13 -22.48
C GLY A 109 60.30 24.75 -22.63
N THR A 110 60.26 24.16 -23.84
CA THR A 110 61.25 23.18 -24.40
C THR A 110 61.25 21.87 -23.59
N GLU A 111 60.62 20.81 -24.12
CA GLU A 111 61.19 19.81 -25.05
C GLU A 111 62.25 18.91 -24.39
N GLY A 112 62.11 17.60 -24.58
CA GLY A 112 63.17 16.63 -24.26
C GLY A 112 62.66 15.24 -23.93
N GLU A 113 62.39 14.48 -24.98
CA GLU A 113 62.10 13.04 -25.00
C GLU A 113 63.24 12.21 -24.39
N HIS A 114 62.92 11.03 -23.81
CA HIS A 114 63.56 9.77 -24.19
C HIS A 114 62.83 8.56 -23.59
N ALA A 115 62.86 7.48 -24.36
CA ALA A 115 61.97 6.33 -24.30
C ALA A 115 62.60 5.08 -23.66
N GLN A 116 61.70 4.13 -23.36
CA GLN A 116 61.88 2.67 -23.31
C GLN A 116 62.75 2.03 -22.20
N ALA A 117 62.11 1.22 -21.36
CA ALA A 117 62.31 -0.24 -21.35
C ALA A 117 61.28 -0.92 -20.41
N VAL A 118 61.00 -2.18 -20.72
CA VAL A 118 59.90 -3.01 -20.24
C VAL A 118 60.41 -4.11 -19.30
N ARG A 119 59.55 -4.48 -18.34
CA ARG A 119 59.43 -5.75 -17.58
C ARG A 119 60.16 -5.98 -16.25
N ASN A 120 59.28 -6.24 -15.27
CA ASN A 120 59.20 -7.38 -14.36
C ASN A 120 59.77 -7.31 -12.92
N ASP A 121 58.81 -7.58 -12.04
CA ASP A 121 58.84 -8.45 -10.86
C ASP A 121 59.15 -7.91 -9.46
N ALA A 122 58.30 -8.42 -8.56
CA ALA A 122 58.48 -8.68 -7.14
C ALA A 122 58.29 -7.53 -6.12
N LEU A 123 57.09 -7.54 -5.52
CA LEU A 123 56.83 -7.86 -4.10
C LEU A 123 57.69 -7.19 -2.98
N HIS A 124 56.94 -6.67 -1.99
CA HIS A 124 57.29 -6.23 -0.62
C HIS A 124 57.78 -4.78 -0.44
N SER A 125 56.89 -3.93 0.08
CA SER A 125 57.20 -3.27 1.36
C SER A 125 55.93 -2.74 2.04
N CYS A 126 55.69 -3.25 3.24
CA CYS A 126 54.82 -2.63 4.23
C CYS A 126 55.41 -1.28 4.65
N ARG A 127 54.60 -0.22 4.66
CA ARG A 127 54.80 0.99 5.47
C ARG A 127 53.46 1.59 5.92
N PRO A 128 53.45 2.31 7.05
CA PRO A 128 52.47 2.10 8.11
C PRO A 128 51.30 3.07 8.10
N PHE A 129 50.26 2.66 8.84
CA PHE A 129 49.19 3.43 9.47
C PHE A 129 49.51 4.93 9.59
N VAL A 130 48.83 5.75 8.77
CA VAL A 130 48.54 7.14 9.15
C VAL A 130 47.31 7.09 10.05
N ARG A 131 47.54 7.38 11.33
CA ARG A 131 46.50 7.64 12.32
C ARG A 131 45.76 8.91 11.89
N VAL A 132 44.72 8.77 11.08
CA VAL A 132 43.78 9.87 10.83
C VAL A 132 43.01 10.04 12.13
N GLY A 133 43.28 11.15 12.82
CA GLY A 133 42.61 11.52 14.04
C GLY A 133 41.10 11.41 13.86
N ALA A 134 40.45 10.75 14.81
CA ALA A 134 39.02 10.79 14.95
C ALA A 134 38.60 12.26 15.11
N VAL A 135 38.21 12.90 14.01
CA VAL A 135 37.36 14.07 14.08
C VAL A 135 36.03 13.52 14.53
N HIS A 136 35.85 13.45 15.85
CA HIS A 136 34.53 13.46 16.44
C HIS A 136 33.89 14.78 15.98
N SER A 137 33.26 14.76 14.81
CA SER A 137 32.18 15.67 14.53
C SER A 137 31.06 15.23 15.45
N LEU A 138 31.14 15.70 16.69
CA LEU A 138 29.98 15.96 17.53
C LEU A 138 29.12 16.91 16.69
N THR A 139 28.30 16.31 15.84
CA THR A 139 27.16 16.97 15.26
C THR A 139 26.30 17.22 16.47
N MET A 140 26.34 18.44 17.01
CA MET A 140 25.41 18.83 18.05
C MET A 140 24.02 18.53 17.49
N ALA A 141 23.33 17.57 18.09
CA ALA A 141 21.98 17.23 17.73
C ALA A 141 21.19 18.54 17.77
N ASN A 142 20.69 18.98 16.62
CA ASN A 142 19.76 20.10 16.56
C ASN A 142 18.53 19.63 17.36
N PRO A 143 18.14 20.30 18.46
CA PRO A 143 17.04 19.84 19.32
C PRO A 143 15.65 19.84 18.64
N GLU A 144 15.58 20.04 17.31
CA GLU A 144 14.35 20.20 16.52
C GLU A 144 14.04 19.03 15.56
N VAL A 145 14.95 18.06 15.35
CA VAL A 145 14.70 16.96 14.40
C VAL A 145 14.10 15.74 15.11
N ARG A 146 12.81 15.48 14.85
CA ARG A 146 12.06 14.34 15.40
C ARG A 146 12.29 13.03 14.63
N THR A 147 12.65 13.09 13.35
CA THR A 147 13.03 11.94 12.52
C THR A 147 14.32 12.24 11.74
N THR A 148 15.38 11.47 11.96
CA THR A 148 16.61 11.61 11.16
C THR A 148 16.50 10.85 9.84
N LEU A 149 16.61 11.57 8.72
CA LEU A 149 16.64 10.98 7.37
C LEU A 149 18.04 11.06 6.75
N PRO A 150 18.39 10.15 5.82
CA PRO A 150 19.62 10.27 5.04
C PRO A 150 19.69 11.62 4.30
N ASN A 151 20.86 12.25 4.32
CA ASN A 151 21.05 13.49 3.57
C ASN A 151 21.04 13.20 2.05
N ALA A 152 19.93 13.52 1.39
CA ALA A 152 19.72 13.24 -0.04
C ALA A 152 20.72 13.94 -0.99
N ARG A 153 21.51 14.92 -0.51
CA ARG A 153 22.60 15.55 -1.29
C ARG A 153 23.95 14.85 -1.11
N ARG A 154 24.07 13.94 -0.14
CA ARG A 154 25.27 13.14 0.12
C ARG A 154 25.07 11.66 -0.21
N THR A 155 23.87 11.14 0.04
CA THR A 155 23.48 9.77 -0.29
C THR A 155 22.36 9.81 -1.31
N PRO A 156 22.53 9.23 -2.51
CA PRO A 156 21.46 9.20 -3.50
C PRO A 156 20.30 8.33 -3.03
N ARG A 157 19.06 8.71 -3.41
CA ARG A 157 17.83 8.04 -2.97
C ARG A 157 17.65 6.61 -3.48
N PHE A 158 18.36 6.23 -4.53
CA PHE A 158 18.39 4.85 -5.04
C PHE A 158 19.31 3.92 -4.23
N ALA A 159 19.98 4.42 -3.19
CA ALA A 159 20.94 3.67 -2.39
C ALA A 159 20.48 3.54 -0.93
N GLY A 160 20.99 2.51 -0.25
CA GLY A 160 20.60 2.17 1.12
C GLY A 160 19.56 1.04 1.15
N VAL A 161 19.21 0.63 2.37
CA VAL A 161 18.11 -0.32 2.58
C VAL A 161 16.80 0.42 2.36
N ALA A 162 15.93 -0.09 1.49
CA ALA A 162 14.64 0.53 1.20
C ALA A 162 13.63 0.25 2.33
N THR A 163 13.50 1.21 3.24
CA THR A 163 12.39 1.33 4.20
C THR A 163 11.35 2.33 3.71
N PHE A 164 10.13 2.31 4.25
CA PHE A 164 9.09 3.27 3.86
C PHE A 164 9.58 4.72 3.99
N CYS A 165 9.54 5.47 2.89
CA CYS A 165 9.95 6.88 2.82
C CYS A 165 11.35 7.19 3.39
N GLN A 166 12.25 6.20 3.46
CA GLN A 166 13.56 6.28 4.13
C GLN A 166 13.49 6.50 5.66
N TYR A 167 12.35 6.25 6.30
CA TYR A 167 12.25 6.27 7.75
C TYR A 167 13.16 5.20 8.38
N PRO A 168 13.79 5.48 9.53
CA PRO A 168 14.64 4.50 10.17
C PRO A 168 13.84 3.24 10.56
N PRO A 169 14.43 2.04 10.49
CA PRO A 169 13.88 0.88 11.17
C PRO A 169 13.62 1.20 12.65
N ILE A 170 12.51 0.74 13.21
CA ILE A 170 12.06 1.12 14.56
C ILE A 170 13.10 0.82 15.65
N GLU A 171 13.86 -0.27 15.50
CA GLU A 171 14.95 -0.66 16.40
C GLU A 171 16.19 0.23 16.30
N ARG A 172 16.25 1.11 15.29
CA ARG A 172 17.34 2.08 15.05
C ARG A 172 16.92 3.52 15.31
N VAL A 173 15.70 3.76 15.82
CA VAL A 173 15.28 5.08 16.25
C VAL A 173 16.09 5.49 17.49
N PRO A 174 16.78 6.65 17.47
CA PRO A 174 17.53 7.11 18.63
C PRO A 174 16.64 7.37 19.85
N PRO A 175 17.15 7.21 21.09
CA PRO A 175 16.39 7.50 22.31
C PRO A 175 15.80 8.92 22.34
N GLU A 176 16.51 9.92 21.82
CA GLU A 176 16.07 11.31 21.74
C GLU A 176 14.91 11.56 20.75
N GLN A 177 14.69 10.62 19.83
CA GLN A 177 13.56 10.62 18.89
C GLN A 177 12.42 9.70 19.36
N SER A 178 12.55 9.08 20.52
CA SER A 178 11.52 8.23 21.10
C SER A 178 10.66 8.99 22.12
N PRO A 179 9.40 8.56 22.38
CA PRO A 179 8.68 7.50 21.69
C PRO A 179 8.33 7.88 20.24
N VAL A 180 8.25 6.87 19.37
CA VAL A 180 7.85 7.01 17.96
C VAL A 180 6.39 7.44 17.89
N ASP A 181 6.10 8.49 17.13
CA ASP A 181 4.73 9.01 16.96
C ASP A 181 3.91 8.14 16.00
N TRP A 182 4.54 7.70 14.89
CA TRP A 182 3.93 6.81 13.91
C TRP A 182 4.90 5.71 13.48
N ALA A 183 4.43 4.47 13.53
CA ALA A 183 5.12 3.32 12.97
C ALA A 183 4.40 2.86 11.69
N LEU A 184 5.14 2.80 10.59
CA LEU A 184 4.69 2.24 9.33
C LEU A 184 5.07 0.77 9.29
N TYR A 185 4.14 -0.12 9.00
CA TYR A 185 4.43 -1.55 8.84
C TYR A 185 3.73 -2.12 7.62
N GLY A 186 4.29 -3.17 7.03
CA GLY A 186 3.69 -3.87 5.90
C GLY A 186 2.82 -5.05 6.33
N ALA A 187 1.68 -5.26 5.67
CA ALA A 187 0.85 -6.45 5.82
C ALA A 187 0.79 -7.24 4.49
N PRO A 188 1.80 -8.05 4.15
CA PRO A 188 1.91 -8.69 2.83
C PRO A 188 0.97 -9.91 2.65
N PHE A 189 -0.34 -9.69 2.66
CA PHE A 189 -1.39 -10.71 2.53
C PHE A 189 -2.45 -10.30 1.51
N ASP A 190 -2.85 -11.21 0.62
CA ASP A 190 -3.88 -10.95 -0.39
C ASP A 190 -4.80 -12.16 -0.68
N SER A 191 -4.95 -13.08 0.28
CA SER A 191 -5.79 -14.27 0.07
C SER A 191 -7.29 -13.98 0.26
N GLY A 192 -7.66 -12.76 0.66
CA GLY A 192 -9.03 -12.28 0.78
C GLY A 192 -9.59 -11.68 -0.52
N VAL A 193 -8.78 -11.57 -1.59
CA VAL A 193 -9.22 -11.04 -2.89
C VAL A 193 -10.14 -12.00 -3.62
N THR A 194 -11.12 -11.46 -4.34
CA THR A 194 -12.04 -12.25 -5.17
C THR A 194 -11.69 -12.25 -6.66
N TYR A 195 -10.80 -11.35 -7.12
CA TYR A 195 -10.51 -11.17 -8.54
C TYR A 195 -9.03 -11.34 -8.91
N ARG A 196 -8.16 -10.37 -8.61
CA ARG A 196 -6.73 -10.43 -9.01
C ARG A 196 -5.83 -10.43 -7.77
N PRO A 197 -5.05 -11.50 -7.54
CA PRO A 197 -4.04 -11.52 -6.48
C PRO A 197 -2.76 -10.79 -6.92
N GLY A 198 -1.90 -10.50 -5.95
CA GLY A 198 -0.60 -9.86 -6.12
C GLY A 198 -0.30 -8.76 -5.08
N ALA A 199 -1.33 -8.28 -4.37
CA ALA A 199 -1.18 -7.24 -3.36
C ALA A 199 -0.30 -7.63 -2.15
N ARG A 200 -0.02 -8.93 -1.97
CA ARG A 200 0.98 -9.42 -0.99
C ARG A 200 2.39 -8.86 -1.24
N PHE A 201 2.69 -8.44 -2.47
CA PHE A 201 3.97 -7.80 -2.81
C PHE A 201 3.92 -6.27 -2.71
N GLY A 202 2.73 -5.69 -2.48
CA GLY A 202 2.49 -4.25 -2.35
C GLY A 202 3.40 -3.56 -1.35
N PRO A 203 3.53 -4.02 -0.09
CA PRO A 203 4.36 -3.35 0.92
C PRO A 203 5.82 -3.18 0.46
N ARG A 204 6.38 -4.20 -0.21
CA ARG A 204 7.75 -4.14 -0.74
C ARG A 204 7.89 -3.15 -1.89
N ALA A 205 6.92 -3.12 -2.81
CA ALA A 205 6.93 -2.15 -3.90
C ALA A 205 6.81 -0.72 -3.38
N VAL A 206 5.93 -0.47 -2.41
CA VAL A 206 5.79 0.86 -1.79
C VAL A 206 7.06 1.28 -1.07
N ARG A 207 7.76 0.37 -0.35
CA ARG A 207 9.11 0.68 0.16
C ARG A 207 10.05 1.11 -0.97
N ASN A 208 10.10 0.37 -2.07
CA ASN A 208 11.00 0.70 -3.19
C ASN A 208 10.69 2.05 -3.86
N GLU A 209 9.42 2.34 -4.12
CA GLU A 209 9.05 3.56 -4.85
C GLU A 209 8.94 4.80 -3.95
N SER A 210 8.69 4.62 -2.65
CA SER A 210 8.62 5.73 -1.70
C SER A 210 9.96 6.42 -1.41
N GLN A 211 11.08 5.90 -1.91
CA GLN A 211 12.42 6.49 -1.70
C GLN A 211 12.52 7.94 -2.21
N TYR A 212 11.67 8.33 -3.17
CA TYR A 212 11.62 9.69 -3.70
C TYR A 212 10.67 10.64 -2.96
N VAL A 213 9.90 10.14 -1.98
CA VAL A 213 9.07 10.98 -1.11
C VAL A 213 9.99 11.90 -0.29
N LYS A 214 9.66 13.19 -0.28
CA LYS A 214 10.44 14.24 0.38
C LYS A 214 9.75 14.64 1.68
N PRO A 215 10.51 14.99 2.73
CA PRO A 215 9.93 15.28 4.04
C PRO A 215 9.26 16.67 4.16
N TYR A 216 9.45 17.56 3.18
CA TYR A 216 8.86 18.90 3.18
C TYR A 216 7.58 18.95 2.34
N HIS A 217 6.46 19.27 2.96
CA HIS A 217 5.17 19.46 2.31
C HIS A 217 4.98 20.94 1.93
N ILE A 218 5.04 21.26 0.64
CA ILE A 218 5.05 22.65 0.15
C ILE A 218 3.74 23.37 0.44
N GLU A 219 2.59 22.76 0.14
CA GLU A 219 1.27 23.41 0.30
C GLU A 219 0.92 23.70 1.77
N HIS A 220 1.58 23.01 2.70
CA HIS A 220 1.35 23.16 4.14
C HIS A 220 2.49 23.88 4.85
N GLY A 221 3.60 24.16 4.15
CA GLY A 221 4.82 24.66 4.76
C GLY A 221 5.25 23.82 5.97
N LEU A 222 5.20 22.49 5.84
CA LEU A 222 5.43 21.55 6.93
C LEU A 222 6.65 20.67 6.64
N GLN A 223 7.65 20.75 7.51
CA GLN A 223 8.75 19.79 7.53
C GLN A 223 8.39 18.62 8.44
N LEU A 224 7.86 17.53 7.87
CA LEU A 224 7.26 16.44 8.65
C LEU A 224 8.25 15.79 9.63
N SER A 225 9.52 15.68 9.21
CA SER A 225 10.60 15.09 10.03
C SER A 225 11.00 15.93 11.24
N GLU A 226 10.59 17.20 11.32
CA GLU A 226 10.82 18.08 12.48
C GLU A 226 9.66 18.00 13.48
N VAL A 227 8.48 17.52 13.06
CA VAL A 227 7.28 17.49 13.92
C VAL A 227 6.90 16.09 14.40
N LEU A 228 7.22 15.05 13.63
CA LEU A 228 6.90 13.66 13.96
C LEU A 228 8.15 12.81 14.03
N SER A 229 8.18 11.91 15.02
CA SER A 229 9.07 10.75 15.04
C SER A 229 8.42 9.60 14.30
N LEU A 230 9.07 9.15 13.22
CA LEU A 230 8.55 8.20 12.25
C LEU A 230 9.50 7.01 12.13
N ALA A 231 8.94 5.80 12.03
CA ALA A 231 9.73 4.59 11.87
C ALA A 231 9.09 3.58 10.92
N ASP A 232 9.91 2.74 10.28
CA ASP A 232 9.48 1.50 9.62
C ASP A 232 9.60 0.34 10.61
N ALA A 233 8.49 -0.35 10.89
CA ALA A 233 8.41 -1.46 11.83
C ALA A 233 8.47 -2.83 11.14
N GLY A 234 8.89 -2.89 9.88
CA GLY A 234 9.00 -4.13 9.12
C GLY A 234 7.64 -4.65 8.65
N ASP A 235 7.54 -5.97 8.46
CA ASP A 235 6.31 -6.61 8.00
C ASP A 235 5.69 -7.46 9.12
N SER A 236 4.36 -7.52 9.16
CA SER A 236 3.64 -8.40 10.07
C SER A 236 3.80 -9.89 9.67
N PRO A 237 3.73 -10.82 10.64
CA PRO A 237 3.53 -12.23 10.32
C PRO A 237 2.21 -12.44 9.58
N ILE A 238 2.17 -13.41 8.66
CA ILE A 238 1.03 -13.66 7.76
C ILE A 238 0.56 -15.11 7.87
N MET A 239 -0.76 -15.31 7.85
CA MET A 239 -1.40 -16.63 7.72
C MET A 239 -2.03 -16.74 6.32
N PRO A 240 -1.32 -17.27 5.32
CA PRO A 240 -1.66 -17.07 3.90
C PRO A 240 -2.89 -17.84 3.42
N TYR A 241 -3.50 -18.71 4.23
CA TYR A 241 -4.61 -19.58 3.82
C TYR A 241 -5.91 -19.34 4.58
N ASP A 242 -5.91 -18.44 5.56
CA ASP A 242 -7.05 -18.18 6.43
C ASP A 242 -7.10 -16.68 6.75
N CYS A 243 -8.06 -15.98 6.15
CA CYS A 243 -8.24 -14.54 6.33
C CYS A 243 -8.58 -14.17 7.78
N GLU A 244 -9.38 -14.99 8.48
CA GLU A 244 -9.75 -14.71 9.87
C GLU A 244 -8.54 -14.87 10.79
N GLN A 245 -7.82 -15.98 10.64
CA GLN A 245 -6.61 -16.24 11.40
C GLN A 245 -5.54 -15.20 11.09
N ASN A 246 -5.39 -14.80 9.83
CA ASN A 246 -4.49 -13.71 9.43
C ASN A 246 -4.86 -12.41 10.15
N ALA A 247 -6.14 -12.04 10.16
CA ALA A 247 -6.59 -10.82 10.82
C ALA A 247 -6.32 -10.83 12.35
N ARG A 248 -6.29 -12.00 12.99
CA ARG A 248 -5.90 -12.13 14.41
C ARG A 248 -4.39 -11.95 14.59
N VAL A 249 -3.59 -12.68 13.81
CA VAL A 249 -2.12 -12.67 13.91
C VAL A 249 -1.52 -11.29 13.58
N VAL A 250 -2.05 -10.63 12.55
CA VAL A 250 -1.62 -9.27 12.18
C VAL A 250 -2.01 -8.26 13.26
N ALA A 251 -3.20 -8.38 13.85
CA ALA A 251 -3.63 -7.50 14.95
C ALA A 251 -2.76 -7.70 16.20
N ASP A 252 -2.45 -8.95 16.57
CA ASP A 252 -1.57 -9.27 17.69
C ASP A 252 -0.18 -8.66 17.51
N PHE A 253 0.40 -8.79 16.32
CA PHE A 253 1.66 -8.12 15.98
C PHE A 253 1.56 -6.60 16.09
N ALA A 254 0.55 -5.99 15.46
CA ALA A 254 0.36 -4.54 15.43
C ALA A 254 0.18 -3.92 16.83
N ARG A 255 -0.40 -4.64 17.79
CA ARG A 255 -0.48 -4.22 19.21
C ARG A 255 0.88 -4.10 19.88
N THR A 256 1.91 -4.80 19.41
CA THR A 256 3.25 -4.82 20.02
C THR A 256 4.21 -3.76 19.48
N ILE A 257 3.84 -3.07 18.38
CA ILE A 257 4.73 -2.11 17.71
C ILE A 257 4.87 -0.84 18.55
N GLY A 258 6.12 -0.42 18.84
CA GLY A 258 6.39 0.84 19.53
C GLY A 258 5.78 0.91 20.94
N ASP A 259 5.37 2.11 21.37
CA ASP A 259 4.66 2.31 22.63
C ASP A 259 3.13 2.24 22.38
N PRO A 260 2.42 1.21 22.89
CA PRO A 260 0.99 1.04 22.65
C PRO A 260 0.11 2.25 23.01
N GLY A 261 0.49 3.05 24.01
CA GLY A 261 -0.29 4.21 24.45
C GLY A 261 0.02 5.50 23.68
N HIS A 262 1.04 5.50 22.83
CA HIS A 262 1.54 6.70 22.14
C HIS A 262 1.70 6.51 20.64
N THR A 263 2.34 5.42 20.22
CA THR A 263 2.66 5.15 18.81
C THR A 263 1.39 4.79 18.03
N ARG A 264 1.10 5.57 16.99
CA ARG A 264 0.02 5.31 16.01
C ARG A 264 0.51 4.39 14.90
N LEU A 265 -0.43 3.73 14.25
CA LEU A 265 -0.15 2.68 13.25
C LEU A 265 -0.54 3.13 11.85
N MET A 266 0.39 3.02 10.91
CA MET A 266 0.15 3.15 9.46
C MET A 266 0.46 1.80 8.80
N MET A 267 -0.57 1.07 8.39
CA MET A 267 -0.39 -0.19 7.68
C MET A 267 -0.29 0.07 6.18
N ILE A 268 0.69 -0.54 5.51
CA ILE A 268 0.80 -0.52 4.05
C ILE A 268 0.57 -1.93 3.50
N GLY A 269 -0.31 -2.00 2.51
CA GLY A 269 -0.44 -3.10 1.57
C GLY A 269 -1.17 -4.33 2.08
N GLY A 270 -1.06 -5.37 1.25
CA GLY A 270 -2.02 -6.45 1.20
C GLY A 270 -3.35 -6.01 0.56
N ASP A 271 -4.29 -6.93 0.51
CA ASP A 271 -5.68 -6.62 0.21
C ASP A 271 -6.36 -5.90 1.39
N HIS A 272 -7.55 -5.35 1.14
CA HIS A 272 -8.28 -4.57 2.14
C HIS A 272 -8.78 -5.39 3.34
N SER A 273 -8.72 -6.73 3.32
CA SER A 273 -9.11 -7.55 4.47
C SER A 273 -8.19 -7.33 5.68
N ASN A 274 -6.95 -6.91 5.45
CA ASN A 274 -6.01 -6.55 6.50
C ASN A 274 -6.45 -5.31 7.31
N GLY A 275 -7.34 -4.47 6.75
CA GLY A 275 -7.90 -3.31 7.44
C GLY A 275 -8.55 -3.69 8.77
N LEU A 276 -9.25 -4.84 8.83
CA LEU A 276 -9.83 -5.36 10.07
C LEU A 276 -8.77 -5.56 11.18
N ALA A 277 -7.59 -6.07 10.82
CA ALA A 277 -6.51 -6.33 11.76
C ALA A 277 -5.96 -5.03 12.36
N ASN A 278 -5.70 -4.04 11.50
CA ASN A 278 -5.16 -2.77 11.93
C ASN A 278 -6.20 -1.93 12.70
N ILE A 279 -7.49 -2.02 12.36
CA ILE A 279 -8.60 -1.42 13.12
C ILE A 279 -8.69 -2.04 14.52
N ARG A 280 -8.61 -3.36 14.67
CA ARG A 280 -8.58 -4.04 15.98
C ARG A 280 -7.43 -3.52 16.85
N ALA A 281 -6.22 -3.46 16.29
CA ALA A 281 -5.04 -2.97 17.01
C ALA A 281 -5.18 -1.48 17.38
N THR A 282 -5.66 -0.65 16.46
CA THR A 282 -5.89 0.79 16.69
C THR A 282 -6.93 1.02 17.79
N PHE A 283 -8.04 0.29 17.76
CA PHE A 283 -9.10 0.38 18.78
C PHE A 283 -8.57 0.04 20.18
N ASP A 284 -7.80 -1.05 20.30
CA ASP A 284 -7.21 -1.45 21.59
C ASP A 284 -6.19 -0.41 22.10
N ARG A 285 -5.30 0.07 21.22
CA ARG A 285 -4.24 1.04 21.55
C ARG A 285 -4.77 2.42 21.91
N THR A 286 -5.94 2.78 21.40
CA THR A 286 -6.62 4.06 21.68
C THR A 286 -7.53 4.00 22.91
N GLY A 287 -7.41 2.94 23.73
CA GLY A 287 -8.17 2.80 24.97
C GLY A 287 -9.63 2.43 24.75
N ARG A 288 -9.96 1.81 23.61
CA ARG A 288 -11.31 1.29 23.29
C ARG A 288 -12.39 2.37 23.43
N PRO A 289 -12.34 3.44 22.61
CA PRO A 289 -13.21 4.60 22.78
C PRO A 289 -14.68 4.21 22.82
N ALA A 290 -15.42 4.83 23.75
CA ALA A 290 -16.86 4.63 23.87
C ALA A 290 -17.57 5.07 22.58
N GLY A 291 -18.26 4.13 21.94
CA GLY A 291 -18.89 4.33 20.63
C GLY A 291 -17.96 4.11 19.44
N GLY A 292 -16.86 3.35 19.61
CA GLY A 292 -16.00 2.93 18.51
C GLY A 292 -15.16 4.07 17.90
N LEU A 293 -14.28 3.69 16.97
CA LEU A 293 -13.56 4.64 16.12
C LEU A 293 -14.51 5.24 15.08
N ALA A 294 -14.29 6.51 14.73
CA ALA A 294 -14.78 7.04 13.47
C ALA A 294 -13.94 6.47 12.31
N VAL A 295 -14.50 6.40 11.11
CA VAL A 295 -13.80 5.91 9.91
C VAL A 295 -13.95 6.91 8.76
N ILE A 296 -12.83 7.24 8.13
CA ILE A 296 -12.75 7.98 6.86
C ILE A 296 -12.13 7.02 5.84
N HIS A 297 -12.95 6.56 4.91
CA HIS A 297 -12.63 5.49 3.98
C HIS A 297 -12.67 6.03 2.54
N PHE A 298 -11.55 5.94 1.82
CA PHE A 298 -11.45 6.31 0.40
C PHE A 298 -11.33 5.04 -0.44
N ASP A 299 -12.33 4.77 -1.27
CA ASP A 299 -12.43 3.51 -2.02
C ASP A 299 -13.41 3.65 -3.19
N SER A 300 -13.30 2.80 -4.20
CA SER A 300 -14.36 2.59 -5.20
C SER A 300 -15.52 1.76 -4.66
N HIS A 301 -15.27 0.93 -3.66
CA HIS A 301 -16.13 -0.13 -3.16
C HIS A 301 -16.56 0.15 -1.71
N LEU A 302 -17.68 -0.46 -1.31
CA LEU A 302 -18.27 -0.21 0.01
C LEU A 302 -17.64 -1.03 1.13
N ASP A 303 -17.02 -2.16 0.78
CA ASP A 303 -16.33 -3.09 1.69
C ASP A 303 -17.12 -3.48 2.95
N THR A 304 -18.44 -3.59 2.74
CA THR A 304 -19.46 -3.99 3.72
C THR A 304 -20.25 -5.21 3.27
N THR A 305 -19.69 -6.00 2.34
CA THR A 305 -20.30 -7.25 1.89
C THR A 305 -20.22 -8.28 3.00
N ASN A 306 -21.35 -8.87 3.40
CA ASN A 306 -21.38 -9.80 4.53
C ASN A 306 -20.66 -11.13 4.25
N VAL A 307 -21.00 -11.77 3.13
CA VAL A 307 -20.53 -13.09 2.74
C VAL A 307 -20.28 -13.13 1.24
N THR A 308 -19.12 -13.66 0.85
CA THR A 308 -18.74 -13.91 -0.54
C THR A 308 -18.23 -15.35 -0.66
N PHE A 309 -18.85 -16.18 -1.52
CA PHE A 309 -18.52 -17.61 -1.66
C PHE A 309 -18.49 -18.39 -0.33
N ASP A 310 -19.53 -18.19 0.49
CA ASP A 310 -19.66 -18.73 1.85
C ASP A 310 -18.61 -18.23 2.86
N GLU A 311 -17.75 -17.27 2.47
CA GLU A 311 -16.74 -16.69 3.36
C GLU A 311 -17.06 -15.27 3.84
N LYS A 312 -16.88 -15.09 5.16
CA LYS A 312 -17.14 -13.82 5.86
C LYS A 312 -15.95 -12.87 5.88
N TYR A 313 -14.75 -13.40 5.68
CA TYR A 313 -13.50 -12.65 5.80
C TYR A 313 -12.84 -12.55 4.42
N SER A 314 -13.00 -11.40 3.79
CA SER A 314 -12.49 -11.08 2.46
C SER A 314 -12.15 -9.59 2.40
N HIS A 315 -11.53 -9.17 1.30
CA HIS A 315 -11.26 -7.75 1.09
C HIS A 315 -12.54 -6.92 0.99
N ALA A 316 -13.68 -7.53 0.62
CA ALA A 316 -14.96 -6.84 0.52
C ALA A 316 -15.74 -6.74 1.85
N SER A 317 -15.18 -7.21 2.98
CA SER A 317 -15.89 -7.28 4.26
C SER A 317 -15.20 -6.65 5.50
N PRO A 318 -14.06 -5.94 5.44
CA PRO A 318 -13.36 -5.49 6.66
C PRO A 318 -14.22 -4.57 7.53
N PHE A 319 -15.06 -3.72 6.95
CA PHE A 319 -15.85 -2.74 7.71
C PHE A 319 -17.11 -3.35 8.34
N ILE A 320 -17.79 -4.27 7.65
CA ILE A 320 -18.91 -4.99 8.28
C ILE A 320 -18.42 -5.85 9.46
N ARG A 321 -17.23 -6.47 9.35
CA ARG A 321 -16.58 -7.18 10.48
C ARG A 321 -16.23 -6.23 11.62
N SER A 322 -15.70 -5.06 11.30
CA SER A 322 -15.38 -4.03 12.29
C SER A 322 -16.61 -3.49 13.02
N ILE A 323 -17.76 -3.35 12.33
CA ILE A 323 -19.04 -2.94 12.92
C ILE A 323 -19.59 -4.03 13.84
N GLU A 324 -19.62 -5.29 13.38
CA GLU A 324 -20.10 -6.41 14.19
C GLU A 324 -19.27 -6.62 15.47
N GLU A 325 -17.97 -6.35 15.42
CA GLU A 325 -17.07 -6.41 16.58
C GLU A 325 -17.15 -5.16 17.49
N GLY A 326 -17.95 -4.15 17.13
CA GLY A 326 -18.09 -2.91 17.90
C GLY A 326 -16.85 -2.01 17.89
N LEU A 327 -15.92 -2.22 16.93
CA LEU A 327 -14.68 -1.46 16.81
C LEU A 327 -14.94 -0.08 16.21
N ILE A 328 -15.95 0.03 15.34
CA ILE A 328 -16.34 1.26 14.65
C ILE A 328 -17.85 1.50 14.81
N ASP A 329 -18.25 2.77 14.89
CA ASP A 329 -19.66 3.15 14.81
C ASP A 329 -20.04 3.44 13.36
N PRO A 330 -20.99 2.71 12.75
CA PRO A 330 -21.38 2.94 11.36
C PRO A 330 -21.91 4.36 11.12
N ARG A 331 -22.50 5.03 12.12
CA ARG A 331 -22.94 6.43 12.02
C ARG A 331 -21.78 7.43 12.00
N ARG A 332 -20.58 6.96 12.33
CA ARG A 332 -19.30 7.67 12.26
C ARG A 332 -18.38 7.08 11.19
N MET A 333 -18.94 6.42 10.18
CA MET A 333 -18.20 5.96 9.00
C MET A 333 -18.59 6.77 7.77
N LEU A 334 -17.57 7.24 7.04
CA LEU A 334 -17.66 7.94 5.76
C LEU A 334 -16.92 7.15 4.70
N SER A 335 -17.60 6.73 3.62
CA SER A 335 -16.97 6.17 2.42
C SER A 335 -17.02 7.18 1.27
N VAL A 336 -15.87 7.49 0.67
CA VAL A 336 -15.71 8.53 -0.35
C VAL A 336 -15.13 7.93 -1.62
N GLY A 337 -15.74 8.26 -2.76
CA GLY A 337 -15.25 7.83 -4.08
C GLY A 337 -15.95 6.59 -4.63
N ILE A 338 -16.99 6.10 -3.94
CA ILE A 338 -17.77 4.93 -4.34
C ILE A 338 -18.26 5.10 -5.78
N LYS A 339 -17.98 4.12 -6.63
CA LYS A 339 -18.26 4.18 -8.07
C LYS A 339 -18.36 2.78 -8.69
N GLY A 340 -18.74 2.74 -9.96
CA GLY A 340 -18.85 1.50 -10.72
C GLY A 340 -20.20 0.79 -10.57
N PRO A 341 -20.44 -0.25 -11.37
CA PRO A 341 -21.65 -1.06 -11.26
C PRO A 341 -21.63 -1.90 -9.98
N LEU A 342 -22.78 -2.06 -9.36
CA LEU A 342 -23.00 -2.98 -8.25
C LEU A 342 -23.54 -4.32 -8.77
N ASN A 343 -23.40 -5.39 -7.98
CA ASN A 343 -24.00 -6.67 -8.33
C ASN A 343 -25.54 -6.58 -8.25
N THR A 344 -26.03 -5.87 -7.23
CA THR A 344 -27.46 -5.68 -7.01
C THR A 344 -27.72 -4.36 -6.26
N PRO A 345 -28.90 -3.73 -6.40
CA PRO A 345 -29.26 -2.56 -5.58
C PRO A 345 -29.20 -2.82 -4.06
N LYS A 346 -29.33 -4.09 -3.63
CA LYS A 346 -29.22 -4.49 -2.22
C LYS A 346 -27.85 -4.22 -1.60
N ASP A 347 -26.81 -4.08 -2.41
CA ASP A 347 -25.45 -3.76 -1.93
C ASP A 347 -25.43 -2.38 -1.22
N LEU A 348 -26.44 -1.52 -1.48
CA LEU A 348 -26.64 -0.23 -0.82
C LEU A 348 -27.49 -0.30 0.45
N GLU A 349 -28.15 -1.41 0.75
CA GLU A 349 -29.06 -1.53 1.90
C GLU A 349 -28.28 -1.49 3.21
N TYR A 350 -27.19 -2.25 3.34
CA TYR A 350 -26.39 -2.28 4.56
C TYR A 350 -25.89 -0.88 4.99
N PRO A 351 -25.18 -0.10 4.14
CA PRO A 351 -24.74 1.23 4.53
C PRO A 351 -25.90 2.16 4.87
N ARG A 352 -27.00 2.12 4.11
CA ARG A 352 -28.19 2.94 4.38
C ARG A 352 -28.82 2.60 5.73
N ASP A 353 -29.03 1.32 6.00
CA ASP A 353 -29.77 0.84 7.17
C ASP A 353 -28.95 1.01 8.47
N HIS A 354 -27.62 1.04 8.37
CA HIS A 354 -26.72 1.27 9.50
C HIS A 354 -26.29 2.75 9.66
N GLY A 355 -26.66 3.63 8.73
CA GLY A 355 -26.36 5.05 8.79
C GLY A 355 -24.94 5.44 8.36
N ILE A 356 -24.29 4.61 7.54
CA ILE A 356 -23.00 4.90 6.91
C ILE A 356 -23.18 6.06 5.93
N THR A 357 -22.29 7.04 5.98
CA THR A 357 -22.31 8.17 5.05
C THR A 357 -21.54 7.79 3.80
N VAL A 358 -22.23 7.67 2.66
CA VAL A 358 -21.62 7.32 1.38
C VAL A 358 -21.59 8.56 0.48
N VAL A 359 -20.41 8.89 -0.03
CA VAL A 359 -20.20 9.94 -1.03
C VAL A 359 -19.73 9.28 -2.32
N PHE A 360 -20.66 9.13 -3.25
CA PHE A 360 -20.37 8.60 -4.58
C PHE A 360 -19.44 9.55 -5.34
N ARG A 361 -18.62 9.02 -6.25
CA ARG A 361 -17.70 9.83 -7.07
C ARG A 361 -18.45 10.92 -7.86
N GLU A 362 -19.58 10.58 -8.49
CA GLU A 362 -20.37 11.55 -9.26
C GLU A 362 -20.98 12.63 -8.37
N GLN A 363 -21.38 12.26 -7.15
CA GLN A 363 -21.86 13.22 -6.15
C GLN A 363 -20.74 14.20 -5.77
N LEU A 364 -19.54 13.68 -5.46
CA LEU A 364 -18.37 14.49 -5.12
C LEU A 364 -18.03 15.51 -6.21
N MET A 365 -18.13 15.13 -7.49
CA MET A 365 -17.87 16.06 -8.60
C MET A 365 -18.94 17.15 -8.74
N ARG A 366 -20.20 16.84 -8.44
CA ARG A 366 -21.30 17.81 -8.56
C ARG A 366 -21.40 18.75 -7.36
N GLU A 367 -21.27 18.19 -6.16
CA GLU A 367 -21.58 18.86 -4.89
C GLU A 367 -20.32 19.28 -4.13
N GLY A 368 -19.15 18.89 -4.64
CA GLY A 368 -17.88 19.04 -3.96
C GLY A 368 -17.91 18.28 -2.62
N THR A 369 -17.33 18.91 -1.63
CA THR A 369 -16.96 18.30 -0.35
C THR A 369 -17.93 18.62 0.78
N THR A 370 -19.11 19.15 0.45
CA THR A 370 -20.15 19.56 1.41
C THR A 370 -20.52 18.44 2.40
N THR A 371 -20.75 17.23 1.89
CA THR A 371 -21.08 16.05 2.72
C THR A 371 -19.91 15.64 3.62
N ILE A 372 -18.68 15.73 3.12
CA ILE A 372 -17.45 15.44 3.87
C ILE A 372 -17.30 16.44 5.02
N ASP A 373 -17.53 17.74 4.78
CA ASP A 373 -17.46 18.77 5.82
C ASP A 373 -18.51 18.57 6.91
N ALA A 374 -19.75 18.23 6.51
CA ALA A 374 -20.82 17.93 7.45
C ALA A 374 -20.49 16.71 8.31
N PHE A 375 -19.90 15.68 7.71
CA PHE A 375 -19.43 14.50 8.42
C PHE A 375 -18.32 14.85 9.43
N LEU A 376 -17.30 15.59 9.01
CA LEU A 376 -16.19 15.99 9.87
C LEU A 376 -16.65 16.84 11.06
N ARG A 377 -17.60 17.77 10.84
CA ARG A 377 -18.24 18.51 11.95
C ARG A 377 -18.97 17.59 12.92
N ARG A 378 -19.67 16.57 12.42
CA ARG A 378 -20.42 15.61 13.24
C ARG A 378 -19.51 14.76 14.12
N ILE A 379 -18.39 14.27 13.59
CA ILE A 379 -17.45 13.45 14.38
C ILE A 379 -16.58 14.28 15.32
N GLY A 380 -16.39 15.58 15.04
CA GLY A 380 -15.62 16.48 15.88
C GLY A 380 -14.17 16.00 16.08
N ASP A 381 -13.76 15.83 17.35
CA ASP A 381 -12.42 15.36 17.71
C ASP A 381 -12.36 13.86 18.05
N ALA A 382 -13.41 13.11 17.72
CA ALA A 382 -13.45 11.67 17.94
C ALA A 382 -12.24 10.98 17.25
N PRO A 383 -11.63 9.97 17.89
CA PRO A 383 -10.53 9.21 17.30
C PRO A 383 -10.99 8.56 16.00
N ALA A 384 -10.29 8.85 14.92
CA ALA A 384 -10.63 8.42 13.56
C ALA A 384 -9.56 7.47 13.00
N TYR A 385 -10.02 6.41 12.34
CA TYR A 385 -9.21 5.58 11.47
C TYR A 385 -9.36 6.06 10.03
N LEU A 386 -8.25 6.28 9.33
CA LEU A 386 -8.27 6.68 7.91
C LEU A 386 -7.79 5.54 7.04
N SER A 387 -8.68 5.00 6.22
CA SER A 387 -8.35 3.94 5.26
C SER A 387 -8.33 4.49 3.84
N PHE A 388 -7.28 4.19 3.10
CA PHE A 388 -7.11 4.61 1.72
C PHE A 388 -6.87 3.41 0.81
N ASP A 389 -7.91 2.96 0.12
CA ASP A 389 -7.78 2.02 -0.97
C ASP A 389 -7.25 2.75 -2.22
N ILE A 390 -6.19 2.22 -2.82
CA ILE A 390 -5.57 2.85 -3.99
C ILE A 390 -6.49 2.86 -5.21
N ASP A 391 -7.48 1.97 -5.27
CA ASP A 391 -8.39 1.84 -6.41
C ASP A 391 -9.45 2.95 -6.50
N VAL A 392 -9.60 3.77 -5.45
CA VAL A 392 -10.41 5.01 -5.50
C VAL A 392 -9.92 5.93 -6.62
N VAL A 393 -8.61 5.88 -6.89
CA VAL A 393 -7.93 6.60 -7.96
C VAL A 393 -8.14 5.87 -9.29
N ASP A 394 -8.38 6.64 -10.35
CA ASP A 394 -8.59 6.08 -11.68
C ASP A 394 -7.40 5.19 -12.12
N PRO A 395 -7.64 4.05 -12.80
CA PRO A 395 -6.59 3.16 -13.27
C PRO A 395 -5.56 3.82 -14.21
N ALA A 396 -5.85 5.00 -14.77
CA ALA A 396 -4.86 5.81 -15.48
C ALA A 396 -3.70 6.29 -14.58
N PHE A 397 -3.93 6.41 -13.26
CA PHE A 397 -2.94 6.86 -12.28
C PHE A 397 -2.60 5.77 -11.25
N ALA A 398 -3.50 4.82 -11.02
CA ALA A 398 -3.31 3.67 -10.14
C ALA A 398 -3.64 2.33 -10.84
N PRO A 399 -2.92 1.96 -11.92
CA PRO A 399 -3.20 0.71 -12.67
C PRO A 399 -2.90 -0.55 -11.85
N GLY A 400 -2.01 -0.46 -10.87
CA GLY A 400 -1.58 -1.55 -10.02
C GLY A 400 -2.53 -1.84 -8.87
N THR A 401 -3.74 -2.32 -9.16
CA THR A 401 -4.72 -2.75 -8.15
C THR A 401 -5.50 -4.01 -8.57
N GLY A 402 -6.06 -4.73 -7.60
CA GLY A 402 -6.83 -5.94 -7.79
C GLY A 402 -8.15 -5.72 -8.53
N THR A 403 -8.90 -4.70 -8.13
CA THR A 403 -10.28 -4.40 -8.58
C THR A 403 -10.40 -3.01 -9.19
N PRO A 404 -9.73 -2.71 -10.31
CA PRO A 404 -9.73 -1.36 -10.88
C PRO A 404 -11.13 -0.93 -11.32
N SER A 405 -11.56 0.24 -10.84
CA SER A 405 -12.81 0.89 -11.25
C SER A 405 -12.54 2.17 -12.03
N VAL A 406 -12.95 2.21 -13.30
CA VAL A 406 -12.74 3.37 -14.20
C VAL A 406 -13.62 4.57 -13.82
N GLY A 407 -13.20 5.77 -14.21
CA GLY A 407 -13.89 7.03 -13.86
C GLY A 407 -13.58 7.49 -12.44
N GLY A 408 -12.41 7.11 -11.92
CA GLY A 408 -11.99 7.41 -10.55
C GLY A 408 -11.50 8.84 -10.36
N LEU A 409 -10.90 9.07 -9.20
CA LEU A 409 -10.20 10.32 -8.92
C LEU A 409 -8.90 10.36 -9.72
N THR A 410 -8.53 11.52 -10.22
CA THR A 410 -7.13 11.77 -10.60
C THR A 410 -6.26 11.78 -9.35
N SER A 411 -4.95 11.52 -9.48
CA SER A 411 -4.02 11.63 -8.34
C SER A 411 -4.04 13.03 -7.72
N ALA A 412 -4.20 14.08 -8.54
CA ALA A 412 -4.33 15.46 -8.07
C ALA A 412 -5.59 15.70 -7.22
N GLU A 413 -6.72 15.11 -7.59
CA GLU A 413 -7.97 15.20 -6.80
C GLU A 413 -7.83 14.45 -5.47
N ALA A 414 -7.20 13.27 -5.46
CA ALA A 414 -6.93 12.53 -4.23
C ALA A 414 -6.07 13.36 -3.25
N PHE A 415 -4.98 13.96 -3.73
CA PHE A 415 -4.17 14.90 -2.94
C PHE A 415 -5.00 16.08 -2.43
N ALA A 416 -5.80 16.70 -3.30
CA ALA A 416 -6.62 17.85 -2.92
C ALA A 416 -7.63 17.50 -1.83
N LEU A 417 -8.23 16.30 -1.86
CA LEU A 417 -9.16 15.84 -0.83
C LEU A 417 -8.46 15.63 0.51
N LEU A 418 -7.34 14.91 0.56
CA LEU A 418 -6.58 14.70 1.81
C LEU A 418 -6.11 16.02 2.41
N ARG A 419 -5.49 16.89 1.62
CA ARG A 419 -5.03 18.21 2.08
C ARG A 419 -6.18 19.09 2.58
N ARG A 420 -7.36 18.91 2.01
CA ARG A 420 -8.56 19.62 2.46
C ARG A 420 -9.08 19.13 3.81
N LEU A 421 -8.87 17.85 4.15
CA LEU A 421 -9.09 17.38 5.54
C LEU A 421 -8.21 18.18 6.51
N ALA A 422 -7.01 18.57 6.10
CA ALA A 422 -6.05 19.29 6.92
C ALA A 422 -6.31 20.79 7.09
N THR A 423 -7.06 21.43 6.19
CA THR A 423 -7.29 22.89 6.23
C THR A 423 -8.62 23.31 6.83
N GLY A 424 -9.47 22.35 7.21
CA GLY A 424 -10.65 22.68 8.00
C GLY A 424 -11.80 23.35 7.24
N GLY A 425 -11.92 23.06 5.94
CA GLY A 425 -12.96 23.65 5.09
C GLY A 425 -12.68 25.12 4.76
N LYS A 426 -13.48 25.70 3.85
CA LYS A 426 -13.31 27.10 3.40
C LYS A 426 -13.69 28.13 4.47
N ASP A 427 -14.46 27.70 5.47
CA ASP A 427 -15.07 28.52 6.52
C ASP A 427 -14.31 28.46 7.85
N GLY A 428 -13.23 27.66 7.94
CA GLY A 428 -12.43 27.47 9.16
C GLY A 428 -13.20 26.78 10.29
N GLN A 429 -14.37 26.19 9.99
CA GLN A 429 -15.26 25.56 10.98
C GLN A 429 -15.04 24.05 11.11
N VAL A 430 -14.36 23.43 10.13
CA VAL A 430 -13.96 22.03 10.21
C VAL A 430 -12.56 21.99 10.82
N ARG A 431 -12.27 21.04 11.69
CA ARG A 431 -10.89 20.81 12.18
C ARG A 431 -10.30 19.60 11.46
N PRO A 432 -8.97 19.51 11.34
CA PRO A 432 -8.35 18.27 10.89
C PRO A 432 -8.80 17.10 11.75
N PRO A 433 -9.18 15.95 11.17
CA PRO A 433 -9.62 14.79 11.95
C PRO A 433 -8.50 14.31 12.87
N ASN A 434 -8.87 13.83 14.06
CA ASN A 434 -7.93 13.18 14.99
C ASN A 434 -7.61 11.76 14.50
N VAL A 435 -6.73 11.65 13.49
CA VAL A 435 -6.34 10.36 12.92
C VAL A 435 -5.43 9.62 13.90
N VAL A 436 -5.90 8.47 14.39
CA VAL A 436 -5.22 7.64 15.41
C VAL A 436 -4.65 6.33 14.85
N GLY A 437 -5.05 5.95 13.64
CA GLY A 437 -4.51 4.85 12.87
C GLY A 437 -4.93 4.99 11.41
N ALA A 438 -4.18 4.38 10.50
CA ALA A 438 -4.45 4.48 9.09
C ALA A 438 -3.92 3.29 8.29
N ASP A 439 -4.40 3.14 7.06
CA ASP A 439 -3.82 2.24 6.07
C ASP A 439 -3.83 2.79 4.64
N VAL A 440 -2.95 2.20 3.82
CA VAL A 440 -2.97 2.31 2.35
C VAL A 440 -2.89 0.90 1.76
N VAL A 441 -3.91 0.45 1.04
CA VAL A 441 -4.11 -0.96 0.65
C VAL A 441 -4.25 -1.16 -0.86
N GLU A 442 -4.35 -2.43 -1.29
CA GLU A 442 -4.63 -2.88 -2.67
C GLU A 442 -3.58 -2.51 -3.74
N VAL A 443 -2.35 -2.17 -3.33
CA VAL A 443 -1.23 -1.97 -4.27
C VAL A 443 -0.77 -3.31 -4.81
N LEU A 444 -0.96 -3.53 -6.11
CA LEU A 444 -0.65 -4.76 -6.85
C LEU A 444 0.49 -4.52 -7.86
N PRO A 445 1.74 -4.86 -7.51
CA PRO A 445 2.91 -4.48 -8.31
C PRO A 445 2.96 -5.10 -9.71
N ASP A 446 2.45 -6.33 -9.89
CA ASP A 446 2.46 -7.03 -11.19
C ASP A 446 1.61 -6.33 -12.27
N ARG A 447 0.75 -5.38 -11.87
CA ARG A 447 -0.06 -4.54 -12.76
C ARG A 447 0.36 -3.07 -12.70
N ASP A 448 1.35 -2.74 -11.89
CA ASP A 448 1.81 -1.37 -11.70
C ASP A 448 2.86 -0.99 -12.75
N VAL A 449 2.39 -0.37 -13.84
CA VAL A 449 3.27 0.05 -14.93
C VAL A 449 4.24 1.13 -14.43
N GLN A 450 5.53 0.81 -14.41
CA GLN A 450 6.60 1.70 -13.94
C GLN A 450 6.52 2.10 -12.46
N GLY A 451 5.80 1.35 -11.62
CA GLY A 451 5.76 1.61 -10.17
C GLY A 451 4.96 2.87 -9.76
N ILE A 452 4.13 3.41 -10.66
CA ILE A 452 3.41 4.68 -10.42
C ILE A 452 2.36 4.57 -9.31
N THR A 453 1.77 3.39 -9.14
CA THR A 453 0.76 3.10 -8.11
C THR A 453 1.43 2.98 -6.74
N ALA A 454 2.56 2.27 -6.66
CA ALA A 454 3.37 2.17 -5.45
C ALA A 454 3.97 3.51 -5.02
N LEU A 455 4.43 4.33 -5.98
CA LEU A 455 4.85 5.71 -5.73
C LEU A 455 3.69 6.54 -5.17
N LEU A 456 2.51 6.46 -5.78
CA LEU A 456 1.32 7.16 -5.32
C LEU A 456 0.92 6.74 -3.89
N ALA A 457 0.93 5.45 -3.59
CA ALA A 457 0.63 4.93 -2.26
C ALA A 457 1.61 5.46 -1.18
N GLY A 458 2.92 5.51 -1.48
CA GLY A 458 3.91 6.14 -0.60
C GLY A 458 3.63 7.62 -0.35
N HIS A 459 3.18 8.34 -1.38
CA HIS A 459 2.74 9.73 -1.25
C HIS A 459 1.43 9.88 -0.46
N MET A 460 0.45 8.99 -0.64
CA MET A 460 -0.80 9.00 0.15
C MET A 460 -0.50 8.80 1.64
N ALA A 461 0.38 7.85 1.99
CA ALA A 461 0.83 7.65 3.36
C ALA A 461 1.47 8.92 3.94
N PHE A 462 2.32 9.61 3.17
CA PHE A 462 2.93 10.89 3.58
C PHE A 462 1.89 11.99 3.83
N GLU A 463 0.88 12.12 2.97
CA GLU A 463 -0.19 13.11 3.11
C GLU A 463 -1.05 12.83 4.36
N ILE A 464 -1.36 11.56 4.64
CA ILE A 464 -2.08 11.16 5.85
C ILE A 464 -1.27 11.51 7.11
N LEU A 465 0.03 11.23 7.13
CA LEU A 465 0.90 11.62 8.26
C LEU A 465 0.94 13.14 8.47
N CYS A 466 0.88 13.93 7.38
CA CYS A 466 0.82 15.39 7.47
C CYS A 466 -0.43 15.90 8.20
N LEU A 467 -1.54 15.15 8.22
CA LEU A 467 -2.74 15.54 8.97
C LEU A 467 -2.47 15.64 10.48
N ASP A 468 -1.76 14.66 11.06
CA ASP A 468 -1.35 14.71 12.47
C ASP A 468 -0.22 15.72 12.70
N GLY A 469 0.74 15.81 11.78
CA GLY A 469 1.82 16.80 11.84
C GLY A 469 1.28 18.25 11.92
N LEU A 470 0.22 18.56 11.19
CA LEU A 470 -0.47 19.85 11.26
C LEU A 470 -1.21 20.07 12.58
N ARG A 471 -1.86 19.04 13.12
CA ARG A 471 -2.54 19.12 14.43
C ARG A 471 -1.59 19.36 15.59
N ARG A 472 -0.33 18.93 15.50
CA ARG A 472 0.69 19.14 16.54
C ARG A 472 1.34 20.52 16.49
N ARG A 473 1.22 21.23 15.36
CA ARG A 473 1.78 22.58 15.16
C ARG A 473 0.84 23.68 15.67
N GLY A 474 -0.47 23.45 15.61
CA GLY A 474 -1.50 24.34 16.16
C GLY A 474 -1.93 23.89 17.55
#